data_AF-A0A6M3JRX1-F1
#
_entry.id   AF-A0A6M3JRX1-F1
#
_cell.length_a   1.000
_cell.length_b   1.000
_cell.length_c   1.000
_cell.angle_alpha   90.00
_cell.angle_beta   90.00
_cell.angle_gamma   90.00
#
_symmetry.space_group_name_H-M   'P 1'
#
loop_
_entity.id
_entity.type
_entity.pdbx_description
1 polymer ?
#
loop_
_entity_poly.entity_id
_entity_poly.type
_entity_poly.pdbx_seq_one_letter_code
_entity_poly.pdbx_strand_id
1 'polypeptide(L)'
;MTDEKEICAICNKDFINLSTHLRTKHGLTMEEYENEDNSEPKALESTAVVEETFGKTVEPEETLNEFLSLHVLTKQELVNIVMQYKTGRPIPITQMQKVQTANANTEAAKLSQDKNVSTRNLHIAEALVKQYGFKVKEVTTRGGTIPKTWILTKV
;
A
#
# COMPACT_ATOMS: atom_id res chain seq x y z
N MET A 1 28.29 37.15 4.18
CA MET A 1 26.84 37.39 4.23
C MET A 1 26.20 36.01 4.30
N THR A 2 25.71 35.62 5.46
CA THR A 2 25.00 34.35 5.64
C THR A 2 23.56 34.60 5.26
N ASP A 3 23.11 34.01 4.15
CA ASP A 3 21.71 34.09 3.74
C ASP A 3 20.87 33.30 4.75
N GLU A 4 20.08 33.99 5.57
CA GLU A 4 19.15 33.36 6.50
C GLU A 4 17.99 32.75 5.69
N LYS A 5 17.74 31.46 5.92
CA LYS A 5 16.63 30.76 5.28
C LYS A 5 15.38 30.88 6.14
N GLU A 6 14.28 31.25 5.51
CA GLU A 6 12.97 31.39 6.15
C GLU A 6 12.03 30.25 5.70
N ILE A 7 11.14 29.81 6.59
CA ILE A 7 10.21 28.70 6.32
C ILE A 7 8.81 29.27 6.07
N CYS A 8 8.18 28.87 4.96
CA CYS A 8 6.78 29.19 4.69
C CYS A 8 5.84 28.30 5.53
N ALA A 9 4.99 28.88 6.37
CA ALA A 9 4.06 28.15 7.23
C ALA A 9 2.94 27.43 6.45
N ILE A 10 2.60 27.92 5.26
CA ILE A 10 1.54 27.33 4.41
C ILE A 10 2.03 26.01 3.78
N CYS A 11 3.30 25.92 3.40
CA CYS A 11 3.83 24.76 2.67
C CYS A 11 5.03 24.05 3.33
N ASN A 12 5.49 24.54 4.50
CA ASN A 12 6.59 24.01 5.32
C ASN A 12 7.87 23.69 4.54
N LYS A 13 8.34 24.64 3.72
CA LYS A 13 9.58 24.54 2.94
C LYS A 13 10.50 25.73 3.23
N ASP A 14 11.80 25.50 3.15
CA ASP A 14 12.84 26.52 3.33
C ASP A 14 13.11 27.31 2.04
N PHE A 15 13.14 28.64 2.18
CA PHE A 15 13.40 29.56 1.08
C PHE A 15 14.41 30.62 1.51
N ILE A 16 15.24 31.05 0.56
CA ILE A 16 16.17 32.18 0.75
C ILE A 16 15.42 33.52 0.69
N ASN A 17 14.27 33.56 0.00
CA ASN A 17 13.44 34.75 -0.13
C ASN A 17 11.96 34.38 -0.01
N LEU A 18 11.46 34.39 1.23
CA LEU A 18 10.08 34.01 1.52
C LEU A 18 9.08 34.95 0.84
N SER A 19 9.37 36.26 0.79
CA SER A 19 8.51 37.27 0.15
C SER A 19 8.24 36.96 -1.34
N THR A 20 9.26 36.51 -2.08
CA THR A 20 9.09 36.13 -3.49
C THR A 20 8.27 34.84 -3.63
N HIS A 21 8.49 33.88 -2.72
CA HIS A 21 7.71 32.65 -2.68
C HIS A 21 6.21 32.93 -2.42
N LEU A 22 5.89 33.73 -1.39
CA LEU A 22 4.51 34.08 -1.03
C LEU A 22 3.76 34.70 -2.20
N ARG A 23 4.36 35.69 -2.87
CA ARG A 23 3.73 36.38 -3.99
C ARG A 23 3.51 35.49 -5.23
N THR A 24 4.42 34.56 -5.49
CA THR A 24 4.35 33.74 -6.72
C THR A 24 3.58 32.43 -6.55
N LYS A 25 3.51 31.88 -5.33
CA LYS A 25 2.85 30.60 -5.03
C LYS A 25 1.55 30.76 -4.27
N HIS A 26 1.45 31.75 -3.40
CA HIS A 26 0.29 31.99 -2.55
C HIS A 26 -0.49 33.25 -2.93
N GLY A 27 0.09 34.13 -3.75
CA GLY A 27 -0.55 35.39 -4.14
C GLY A 27 -0.68 36.40 -3.00
N LEU A 28 0.11 36.21 -1.93
CA LEU A 28 0.09 37.06 -0.73
C LEU A 28 1.31 37.98 -0.67
N THR A 29 1.10 39.16 -0.11
CA THR A 29 2.17 40.07 0.32
C THR A 29 2.70 39.66 1.71
N MET A 30 3.90 40.12 2.07
CA MET A 30 4.47 39.84 3.39
C MET A 30 3.62 40.44 4.52
N GLU A 31 3.06 41.63 4.30
CA GLU A 31 2.17 42.28 5.27
C GLU A 31 0.86 41.49 5.47
N GLU A 32 0.27 40.93 4.42
CA GLU A 32 -0.90 40.05 4.55
C GLU A 32 -0.54 38.75 5.27
N TYR A 33 0.64 38.20 5.01
CA TYR A 33 1.14 36.98 5.63
C TYR A 33 1.46 37.15 7.13
N GLU A 34 1.90 38.33 7.56
CA GLU A 34 2.14 38.65 8.98
C GLU A 34 0.85 39.06 9.71
N ASN A 35 -0.13 39.61 9.00
CA ASN A 35 -1.44 40.00 9.56
C ASN A 35 -2.44 38.84 9.62
N GLU A 36 -2.23 37.75 8.87
CA GLU A 36 -2.87 36.47 9.13
C GLU A 36 -2.29 35.90 10.43
N ASP A 37 -2.89 36.38 11.53
CA ASP A 37 -2.72 36.00 12.92
C ASP A 37 -1.89 34.71 13.06
N ASN A 38 -0.62 34.92 13.41
CA ASN A 38 0.36 33.92 13.85
C ASN A 38 -0.10 33.30 15.19
N SER A 39 -1.36 32.85 15.22
CA SER A 39 -1.82 31.80 16.06
C SER A 39 -0.85 30.66 15.83
N GLU A 40 -0.02 30.44 16.85
CA GLU A 40 0.69 29.18 17.07
C GLU A 40 -0.17 28.05 16.51
N PRO A 41 0.41 26.96 15.97
CA PRO A 41 -0.36 25.76 15.77
C PRO A 41 -0.90 25.35 17.14
N LYS A 42 -2.09 25.86 17.50
CA LYS A 42 -2.98 25.24 18.45
C LYS A 42 -3.05 23.86 17.90
N ALA A 43 -2.42 22.93 18.61
CA ALA A 43 -2.78 21.54 18.52
C ALA A 43 -4.31 21.57 18.64
N LEU A 44 -4.98 21.53 17.49
CA LEU A 44 -6.40 21.35 17.41
C LEU A 44 -6.54 19.95 17.98
N GLU A 45 -6.82 19.90 19.28
CA GLU A 45 -7.47 18.79 19.96
C GLU A 45 -8.83 18.62 19.28
N SER A 46 -8.81 18.18 18.03
CA SER A 46 -9.97 17.80 17.23
C SER A 46 -10.32 16.35 17.51
N THR A 47 -10.10 15.89 18.75
CA THR A 47 -10.53 14.56 19.20
C THR A 47 -12.03 14.38 18.97
N ALA A 48 -12.83 15.44 19.14
CA ALA A 48 -14.27 15.42 18.86
C ALA A 48 -14.63 15.17 17.38
N VAL A 49 -13.91 15.78 16.44
CA VAL A 49 -14.16 15.58 14.99
C VAL A 49 -13.65 14.20 14.56
N VAL A 50 -12.53 13.76 15.11
CA VAL A 50 -11.99 12.40 14.87
C VAL A 50 -12.95 11.34 15.42
N GLU A 51 -13.53 11.53 16.60
CA GLU A 51 -14.52 10.62 17.18
C GLU A 51 -15.83 10.56 16.38
N GLU A 52 -16.27 11.69 15.82
CA GLU A 52 -17.47 11.72 14.97
C GLU A 52 -17.23 11.04 13.61
N THR A 53 -16.03 11.17 13.05
CA THR A 53 -15.71 10.65 11.70
C THR A 53 -15.23 9.19 11.71
N PHE A 54 -14.49 8.77 12.74
CA PHE A 54 -13.86 7.45 12.85
C PHE A 54 -14.39 6.61 14.02
N GLY A 55 -15.33 7.14 14.80
CA GLY A 55 -15.85 6.49 16.00
C GLY A 55 -14.92 6.65 17.21
N LYS A 56 -15.37 6.13 18.34
CA LYS A 56 -14.62 6.11 19.60
C LYS A 56 -13.27 5.45 19.35
N THR A 57 -12.19 6.14 19.70
CA THR A 57 -10.84 5.59 19.58
C THR A 57 -10.76 4.38 20.52
N VAL A 58 -10.88 3.19 19.96
CA VAL A 58 -10.69 1.96 20.71
C VAL A 58 -9.20 1.86 20.96
N GLU A 59 -8.79 2.06 22.21
CA GLU A 59 -7.46 1.69 22.67
C GLU A 59 -7.22 0.25 22.19
N PRO A 60 -6.18 0.00 21.37
CA PRO A 60 -5.95 -1.34 20.86
C PRO A 60 -5.72 -2.27 22.04
N GLU A 61 -6.56 -3.30 22.18
CA GLU A 61 -6.43 -4.32 23.24
C GLU A 61 -5.10 -5.07 23.10
N GLU A 62 -4.53 -5.09 21.90
CA GLU A 62 -3.29 -5.75 21.56
C GLU A 62 -2.13 -4.75 21.47
N THR A 63 -1.00 -5.14 22.05
CA THR A 63 0.24 -4.37 21.96
C THR A 63 0.78 -4.39 20.52
N LEU A 64 1.53 -3.34 20.14
CA LEU A 64 2.20 -3.29 18.84
C LEU A 64 3.06 -4.54 18.56
N ASN A 65 3.68 -5.11 19.59
CA ASN A 65 4.52 -6.30 19.45
C ASN A 65 3.70 -7.57 19.15
N GLU A 66 2.50 -7.70 19.73
CA GLU A 66 1.59 -8.82 19.45
C GLU A 66 1.09 -8.74 18.00
N PHE A 67 0.68 -7.54 17.55
CA PHE A 67 0.29 -7.30 16.17
C PHE A 67 1.40 -7.67 15.17
N LEU A 68 2.62 -7.22 15.43
CA LEU A 68 3.79 -7.50 14.58
C LEU A 68 4.09 -9.01 14.53
N SER A 69 3.96 -9.70 15.67
CA SER A 69 4.17 -11.15 15.76
C SER A 69 3.08 -11.94 15.02
N LEU A 70 1.82 -11.54 15.18
CA LEU A 70 0.67 -12.18 14.54
C LEU A 70 0.76 -12.13 13.01
N HIS A 71 1.17 -10.98 12.48
CA HIS A 71 1.26 -10.75 11.04
C HIS A 71 2.62 -11.07 10.43
N VAL A 72 3.58 -11.56 11.24
CA VAL A 72 4.95 -11.86 10.81
C VAL A 72 5.60 -10.65 10.13
N LEU A 73 5.43 -9.47 10.73
CA LEU A 73 5.95 -8.19 10.24
C LEU A 73 7.01 -7.65 11.18
N THR A 74 8.05 -7.05 10.61
CA THR A 74 8.97 -6.21 11.35
C THR A 74 8.43 -4.79 11.50
N LYS A 75 8.89 -4.08 12.53
CA LYS A 75 8.54 -2.66 12.73
C LYS A 75 8.87 -1.79 11.50
N GLN A 76 9.99 -2.07 10.84
CA GLN A 76 10.42 -1.34 9.64
C GLN A 76 9.51 -1.60 8.45
N GLU A 77 9.06 -2.84 8.24
CA GLU A 77 8.10 -3.18 7.18
C GLU A 77 6.76 -2.48 7.38
N LEU A 78 6.26 -2.45 8.63
CA LEU A 78 5.04 -1.72 8.96
C LEU A 78 5.18 -0.22 8.63
N VAL A 79 6.28 0.40 9.03
CA VAL A 79 6.57 1.82 8.70
C VAL A 79 6.60 2.04 7.19
N ASN A 80 7.22 1.13 6.43
CA ASN A 80 7.29 1.23 4.98
C ASN A 80 5.90 1.13 4.32
N ILE A 81 5.05 0.22 4.81
CA ILE A 81 3.65 0.07 4.33
C ILE A 81 2.86 1.35 4.59
N VAL A 82 2.95 1.90 5.80
CA VAL A 82 2.26 3.15 6.19
C VAL A 82 2.76 4.32 5.35
N MET A 83 4.07 4.43 5.12
CA MET A 83 4.67 5.49 4.29
C MET A 83 4.22 5.38 2.83
N GLN A 84 4.13 4.16 2.28
CA GLN A 84 3.61 3.95 0.92
C GLN A 84 2.13 4.33 0.80
N TYR A 85 1.32 3.96 1.79
CA TYR A 85 -0.09 4.34 1.85
C TYR A 85 -0.26 5.87 1.92
N LYS A 86 0.50 6.54 2.79
CA LYS A 86 0.49 8.02 2.90
C LYS A 86 0.91 8.74 1.63
N THR A 87 1.79 8.13 0.83
CA THR A 87 2.24 8.69 -0.45
C THR A 87 1.29 8.36 -1.62
N GLY A 88 0.19 7.63 -1.37
CA GLY A 88 -0.73 7.18 -2.41
C GLY A 88 -0.12 6.16 -3.38
N ARG A 89 1.06 5.62 -3.05
CA ARG A 89 1.72 4.62 -3.89
C ARG A 89 1.09 3.25 -3.62
N PRO A 90 0.74 2.48 -4.66
CA PRO A 90 0.17 1.15 -4.48
C PRO A 90 1.17 0.24 -3.75
N ILE A 91 0.69 -0.47 -2.73
CA ILE A 91 1.50 -1.38 -1.91
C ILE A 91 2.07 -2.50 -2.80
N PRO A 92 3.38 -2.78 -2.78
CA PRO A 92 4.07 -3.72 -3.66
C PRO A 92 3.48 -5.13 -3.70
N ILE A 93 2.78 -5.56 -2.65
CA ILE A 93 2.07 -6.84 -2.60
C ILE A 93 1.07 -6.94 -3.76
N THR A 94 0.36 -5.85 -4.09
CA THR A 94 -0.52 -5.82 -5.27
C THR A 94 0.25 -5.91 -6.58
N GLN A 95 1.46 -5.37 -6.67
CA GLN A 95 2.28 -5.47 -7.87
C GLN A 95 2.85 -6.87 -8.06
N MET A 96 3.39 -7.47 -6.99
CA MET A 96 3.87 -8.86 -7.02
C MET A 96 2.76 -9.85 -7.35
N GLN A 97 1.57 -9.70 -6.73
CA GLN A 97 0.42 -10.54 -7.06
C GLN A 97 -0.03 -10.35 -8.51
N LYS A 98 -0.04 -9.11 -9.03
CA LYS A 98 -0.33 -8.82 -10.44
C LYS A 98 0.67 -9.50 -11.37
N VAL A 99 1.96 -9.42 -11.09
CA VAL A 99 3.01 -10.08 -11.89
C VAL A 99 2.87 -11.59 -11.83
N GLN A 100 2.65 -12.17 -10.66
CA GLN A 100 2.41 -13.62 -10.52
C GLN A 100 1.17 -14.07 -11.30
N THR A 101 0.08 -13.31 -11.23
CA THR A 101 -1.16 -13.59 -11.95
C THR A 101 -0.95 -13.45 -13.46
N ALA A 102 -0.25 -12.42 -13.92
CA ALA A 102 0.06 -12.22 -15.33
C ALA A 102 0.91 -13.37 -15.89
N ASN A 103 1.98 -13.74 -15.20
CA ASN A 103 2.84 -14.86 -15.57
C ASN A 103 2.05 -16.18 -15.57
N ALA A 104 1.19 -16.40 -14.56
CA ALA A 104 0.35 -17.58 -14.48
C ALA A 104 -0.65 -17.67 -15.65
N ASN A 105 -1.24 -16.55 -16.07
CA ASN A 105 -2.13 -16.50 -17.23
C ASN A 105 -1.39 -16.83 -18.54
N THR A 106 -0.18 -16.29 -18.72
CA THR A 106 0.64 -16.59 -19.90
C THR A 106 0.99 -18.07 -19.98
N GLU A 107 1.35 -18.70 -18.87
CA GLU A 107 1.64 -20.15 -18.82
C GLU A 107 0.36 -20.99 -18.98
N ALA A 108 -0.75 -20.58 -18.38
CA ALA A 108 -2.05 -21.23 -18.57
C ALA A 108 -2.49 -21.22 -20.03
N ALA A 109 -2.24 -20.12 -20.77
CA ALA A 109 -2.53 -20.04 -22.19
C ALA A 109 -1.78 -21.10 -23.01
N LYS A 110 -0.50 -21.35 -22.68
CA LYS A 110 0.31 -22.40 -23.33
C LYS A 110 -0.25 -23.79 -23.02
N LEU A 111 -0.56 -24.05 -21.75
CA LEU A 111 -1.09 -25.34 -21.28
C LEU A 111 -2.54 -25.60 -21.72
N SER A 112 -3.28 -24.58 -22.12
CA SER A 112 -4.70 -24.69 -22.51
C SER A 112 -4.94 -25.54 -23.77
N GLN A 113 -3.88 -25.82 -24.52
CA GLN A 113 -3.90 -26.68 -25.71
C GLN A 113 -4.03 -28.16 -25.35
N ASP A 114 -3.56 -28.56 -24.17
CA ASP A 114 -3.58 -29.95 -23.72
C ASP A 114 -4.92 -30.30 -23.05
N LYS A 115 -5.40 -31.53 -23.28
CA LYS A 115 -6.63 -32.02 -22.65
C LYS A 115 -6.45 -32.31 -21.16
N ASN A 116 -5.25 -32.72 -20.76
CA ASN A 116 -4.90 -33.03 -19.38
C ASN A 116 -3.62 -32.29 -19.02
N VAL A 117 -3.64 -31.53 -17.94
CA VAL A 117 -2.54 -30.69 -17.50
C VAL A 117 -2.22 -31.00 -16.05
N SER A 118 -0.94 -30.99 -15.69
CA SER A 118 -0.51 -31.03 -14.29
C SER A 118 0.38 -29.83 -13.96
N THR A 119 0.14 -29.18 -12.85
CA THR A 119 0.93 -28.02 -12.40
C THR A 119 1.09 -27.98 -10.90
N ARG A 120 2.23 -27.46 -10.41
CA ARG A 120 2.47 -27.22 -8.98
C ARG A 120 2.12 -25.79 -8.55
N ASN A 121 1.83 -24.92 -9.51
CA ASN A 121 1.54 -23.52 -9.24
C ASN A 121 0.02 -23.32 -9.14
N LEU A 122 -0.44 -22.88 -7.96
CA LEU A 122 -1.84 -22.61 -7.67
C LEU A 122 -2.45 -21.60 -8.64
N HIS A 123 -1.74 -20.52 -8.96
CA HIS A 123 -2.26 -19.45 -9.82
C HIS A 123 -2.46 -19.93 -11.26
N ILE A 124 -1.60 -20.84 -11.75
CA ILE A 124 -1.76 -21.44 -13.09
C ILE A 124 -3.01 -22.35 -13.09
N ALA A 125 -3.16 -23.20 -12.07
CA ALA A 125 -4.33 -24.06 -11.93
C ALA A 125 -5.63 -23.24 -11.87
N GLU A 126 -5.64 -22.16 -11.10
CA GLU A 126 -6.77 -21.24 -10.97
C GLU A 126 -7.10 -20.54 -12.30
N ALA A 127 -6.10 -20.07 -13.03
CA ALA A 127 -6.29 -19.46 -14.35
C ALA A 127 -6.87 -20.45 -15.37
N LEU A 128 -6.39 -21.70 -15.40
CA LEU A 128 -6.93 -22.77 -16.26
C LEU A 128 -8.41 -23.05 -15.99
N VAL A 129 -8.81 -23.09 -14.72
CA VAL A 129 -10.21 -23.30 -14.34
C VAL A 129 -11.08 -22.10 -14.74
N LYS A 130 -10.65 -20.88 -14.39
CA LYS A 130 -11.46 -19.68 -14.57
C LYS A 130 -11.60 -19.25 -16.04
N GLN A 131 -10.52 -19.34 -16.82
CA GLN A 131 -10.47 -18.76 -18.17
C GLN A 131 -10.63 -19.81 -19.28
N TYR A 132 -10.20 -21.05 -19.04
CA TYR A 132 -10.10 -22.07 -20.09
C TYR A 132 -11.02 -23.28 -19.87
N GLY A 133 -11.89 -23.25 -18.86
CA GLY A 133 -12.91 -24.27 -18.63
C GLY A 133 -12.38 -25.61 -18.13
N PHE A 134 -11.21 -25.63 -17.49
CA PHE A 134 -10.68 -26.86 -16.88
C PHE A 134 -11.41 -27.20 -15.59
N LYS A 135 -11.49 -28.49 -15.25
CA LYS A 135 -11.88 -28.98 -13.93
C LYS A 135 -10.70 -29.66 -13.25
N VAL A 136 -10.58 -29.42 -11.94
CA VAL A 136 -9.59 -30.11 -11.10
C VAL A 136 -10.07 -31.55 -10.91
N LYS A 137 -9.26 -32.51 -11.36
CA LYS A 137 -9.52 -33.94 -11.20
C LYS A 137 -8.99 -34.46 -9.86
N GLU A 138 -7.76 -34.07 -9.53
CA GLU A 138 -7.06 -34.57 -8.35
C GLU A 138 -6.01 -33.56 -7.88
N VAL A 139 -5.74 -33.55 -6.58
CA VAL A 139 -4.64 -32.78 -5.98
C VAL A 139 -3.76 -33.75 -5.19
N THR A 140 -2.53 -33.94 -5.63
CA THR A 140 -1.58 -34.87 -5.00
C THR A 140 -0.57 -34.14 -4.13
N THR A 141 -0.22 -34.75 -3.01
CA THR A 141 0.86 -34.31 -2.10
C THR A 141 1.86 -35.44 -1.96
N ARG A 142 3.16 -35.15 -2.13
CA ARG A 142 4.24 -36.13 -1.88
C ARG A 142 4.97 -35.73 -0.60
N GLY A 143 4.35 -35.95 0.56
CA GLY A 143 4.96 -35.63 1.86
C GLY A 143 4.93 -34.13 2.20
N GLY A 144 5.01 -33.83 3.50
CA GLY A 144 4.60 -32.55 4.08
C GLY A 144 5.35 -31.30 3.59
N THR A 145 6.52 -31.44 2.98
CA THR A 145 7.34 -30.34 2.46
C THR A 145 7.23 -30.13 0.96
N ILE A 146 6.61 -31.04 0.20
CA ILE A 146 6.53 -30.92 -1.26
C ILE A 146 5.25 -30.17 -1.65
N PRO A 147 5.34 -29.12 -2.50
CA PRO A 147 4.17 -28.38 -2.95
C PRO A 147 3.17 -29.28 -3.67
N LYS A 148 1.88 -28.99 -3.46
CA LYS A 148 0.76 -29.75 -4.05
C LYS A 148 0.85 -29.73 -5.57
N THR A 149 0.57 -30.86 -6.20
CA THR A 149 0.45 -30.95 -7.66
C THR A 149 -1.02 -31.07 -8.03
N TRP A 150 -1.51 -30.13 -8.83
CA TRP A 150 -2.88 -30.05 -9.33
C TRP A 150 -2.96 -30.76 -10.67
N ILE A 151 -3.86 -31.72 -10.79
CA ILE A 151 -4.14 -32.45 -12.03
C ILE A 151 -5.49 -31.97 -12.55
N LEU A 152 -5.51 -31.39 -13.74
CA LEU A 152 -6.69 -30.78 -14.34
C LEU A 152 -7.01 -31.41 -15.69
N THR A 153 -8.30 -31.48 -16.02
CA THR A 153 -8.80 -31.97 -17.31
C THR A 153 -9.74 -30.93 -17.92
N LYS A 154 -9.58 -30.68 -19.21
CA LYS A 154 -10.44 -29.78 -19.98
C LYS A 154 -11.83 -30.41 -20.16
N VAL A 155 -12.86 -29.65 -19.81
CA VAL A 155 -14.27 -30.06 -19.93
C VAL A 155 -14.75 -29.92 -21.36
#